data_AF-A0AAV5UM20-F1
#
_entry.id   AF-A0AAV5UM20-F1
#
_cell.length_a   1.000
_cell.length_b   1.000
_cell.length_c   1.000
_cell.angle_alpha   90.00
_cell.angle_beta   90.00
_cell.angle_gamma   90.00
#
_symmetry.space_group_name_H-M   'P 1'
#
loop_
_entity.id
_entity.type
_entity.pdbx_description
1 polymer ?
#
loop_
_entity_poly.entity_id
_entity_poly.type
_entity_poly.pdbx_seq_one_letter_code
_entity_poly.pdbx_strand_id
1 'polypeptide(L)'
;VFSVRMIKRSFLILLSLSIINSNEAAYKILVYSPKFGHSHSMFMGRIADILVEEGHNVTTLIPIMDPRVVDGTEKSNKIYIDADPVVAHSYTSNTANDMFGLRMFNPITTLFLSKLFETIIGRTCKKLLGEPGFIERLKAEEYDVFIVENFEVCGMGISEAIQPKALIGAASTCLYAFQFEDFGVPQALSHRPS
;
A
#
# COMPACT_ATOMS: atom_id res chain seq x y z
N VAL A 1 51.97 -29.78 4.10
CA VAL A 1 50.76 -30.07 4.92
C VAL A 1 50.16 -28.81 5.59
N PHE A 2 50.97 -27.89 6.12
CA PHE A 2 50.46 -26.66 6.76
C PHE A 2 49.66 -25.72 5.83
N SER A 3 50.12 -25.50 4.60
CA SER A 3 49.47 -24.59 3.63
C SER A 3 48.03 -25.01 3.26
N VAL A 4 47.78 -26.31 3.04
CA VAL A 4 46.45 -26.86 2.69
C VAL A 4 45.45 -26.68 3.85
N ARG A 5 45.91 -26.78 5.10
CA ARG A 5 45.06 -26.65 6.29
C ARG A 5 44.63 -25.20 6.53
N MET A 6 45.49 -24.24 6.18
CA MET A 6 45.20 -22.81 6.21
C MET A 6 44.21 -22.42 5.11
N ILE A 7 44.41 -22.91 3.88
CA ILE A 7 43.49 -22.68 2.74
C ILE A 7 42.09 -23.24 3.06
N LYS A 8 41.99 -24.44 3.65
CA LYS A 8 40.71 -25.00 4.09
C LYS A 8 40.01 -24.15 5.16
N ARG A 9 40.76 -23.57 6.10
CA ARG A 9 40.21 -22.67 7.13
C ARG A 9 39.73 -21.35 6.54
N SER A 10 40.50 -20.74 5.64
CA SER A 10 40.08 -19.51 4.95
C SER A 10 38.86 -19.76 4.05
N PHE A 11 38.78 -20.91 3.38
CA PHE A 11 37.62 -21.30 2.58
C PHE A 11 36.36 -21.53 3.44
N LEU A 12 36.51 -22.17 4.60
CA LEU A 12 35.41 -22.34 5.57
C LEU A 12 34.93 -21.00 6.14
N ILE A 13 35.85 -20.06 6.43
CA ILE A 13 35.51 -18.71 6.91
C ILE A 13 34.77 -17.93 5.82
N LEU A 14 35.26 -17.95 4.58
CA LEU A 14 34.59 -17.32 3.43
C LEU A 14 33.22 -17.93 3.16
N LEU A 15 33.10 -19.26 3.23
CA LEU A 15 31.81 -19.94 3.08
C LEU A 15 30.83 -19.57 4.20
N SER A 16 31.29 -19.46 5.46
CA SER A 16 30.45 -19.00 6.56
C SER A 16 30.03 -17.53 6.42
N LEU A 17 30.92 -16.65 5.93
CA LEU A 17 30.60 -15.25 5.64
C LEU A 17 29.58 -15.12 4.49
N SER A 18 29.65 -16.00 3.49
CA SER A 18 28.65 -16.05 2.40
C SER A 18 27.27 -16.51 2.89
N ILE A 19 27.22 -17.47 3.83
CA ILE A 19 25.97 -17.99 4.41
C ILE A 19 25.32 -16.97 5.37
N ILE A 20 26.13 -16.18 6.09
CA ILE A 20 25.62 -15.12 6.98
C ILE A 20 24.99 -13.97 6.16
N ASN A 21 25.53 -13.66 4.98
CA ASN A 21 24.98 -12.64 4.08
C ASN A 21 23.76 -13.10 3.27
N SER A 22 23.43 -14.40 3.25
CA SER A 22 22.28 -14.92 2.49
C SER A 22 21.00 -15.10 3.30
N ASN A 23 21.02 -14.74 4.60
CA ASN A 23 19.84 -14.76 5.47
C ASN A 23 19.27 -13.34 5.59
N GLU A 24 18.80 -12.75 4.49
CA GLU A 24 17.73 -11.76 4.65
C GLU A 24 16.50 -12.55 5.09
N ALA A 25 16.18 -12.46 6.38
CA ALA A 25 14.98 -13.07 6.92
C ALA A 25 13.78 -12.51 6.13
N ALA A 26 13.01 -13.40 5.50
CA ALA A 26 11.82 -13.01 4.77
C ALA A 26 10.85 -12.26 5.69
N TYR A 27 10.66 -10.97 5.44
CA TYR A 27 9.69 -10.18 6.18
C TYR A 27 8.27 -10.64 5.84
N LYS A 28 7.39 -10.58 6.84
CA LYS A 28 5.95 -10.70 6.65
C LYS A 28 5.36 -9.32 6.40
N ILE A 29 4.94 -9.08 5.17
CA ILE A 29 4.55 -7.75 4.70
C ILE A 29 3.07 -7.73 4.38
N LEU A 30 2.35 -6.75 4.92
CA LEU A 30 1.00 -6.41 4.51
C LEU A 30 1.06 -5.22 3.55
N VAL A 31 0.33 -5.28 2.45
CA VAL A 31 0.18 -4.18 1.49
C VAL A 31 -1.30 -3.83 1.40
N TYR A 32 -1.66 -2.57 1.63
CA TYR A 32 -3.01 -2.08 1.44
C TYR A 32 -3.18 -1.52 0.03
N SER A 33 -4.02 -2.16 -0.79
CA SER A 33 -4.22 -1.82 -2.20
C SER A 33 -5.73 -1.80 -2.55
N PRO A 34 -6.45 -0.73 -2.19
CA PRO A 34 -7.85 -0.60 -2.57
C PRO A 34 -7.98 -0.46 -4.09
N LYS A 35 -9.05 -1.03 -4.66
CA LYS A 35 -9.35 -0.94 -6.09
C LYS A 35 -10.01 0.39 -6.45
N PHE A 36 -9.36 1.48 -6.08
CA PHE A 36 -9.81 2.86 -6.26
C PHE A 36 -9.70 3.31 -7.73
N GLY A 37 -8.59 2.96 -8.38
CA GLY A 37 -8.28 3.33 -9.76
C GLY A 37 -7.10 2.54 -10.28
N HIS A 38 -7.00 2.38 -11.60
CA HIS A 38 -6.01 1.52 -12.23
C HIS A 38 -4.56 1.89 -11.88
N SER A 39 -4.23 3.18 -11.84
CA SER A 39 -2.86 3.63 -11.49
C SER A 39 -2.48 3.25 -10.06
N HIS A 40 -3.41 3.39 -9.11
CA HIS A 40 -3.21 3.13 -7.70
C HIS A 40 -3.01 1.64 -7.43
N SER A 41 -3.93 0.79 -7.93
CA SER A 41 -3.83 -0.65 -7.70
C SER A 41 -2.62 -1.26 -8.39
N MET A 42 -2.27 -0.81 -9.61
CA MET A 42 -1.04 -1.24 -10.30
C MET A 42 0.23 -0.82 -9.55
N PHE A 43 0.29 0.41 -9.03
CA PHE A 43 1.45 0.90 -8.29
C PHE A 43 1.68 0.06 -7.02
N MET A 44 0.65 -0.08 -6.19
CA MET A 44 0.74 -0.85 -4.95
C MET A 44 0.93 -2.34 -5.21
N GLY A 45 0.25 -2.88 -6.23
CA GLY A 45 0.39 -4.27 -6.62
C GLY A 45 1.78 -4.61 -7.16
N ARG A 46 2.42 -3.69 -7.90
CA ARG A 46 3.80 -3.88 -8.35
C ARG A 46 4.80 -3.86 -7.19
N ILE A 47 4.59 -3.01 -6.19
CA ILE A 47 5.37 -3.05 -4.94
C ILE A 47 5.25 -4.44 -4.29
N ALA A 48 4.02 -4.94 -4.16
CA ALA A 48 3.78 -6.26 -3.57
C ALA A 48 4.49 -7.38 -4.35
N ASP A 49 4.40 -7.38 -5.69
CA ASP A 49 5.01 -8.41 -6.53
C ASP A 49 6.54 -8.39 -6.48
N ILE A 50 7.17 -7.22 -6.47
CA ILE A 50 8.62 -7.10 -6.32
C ILE A 50 9.06 -7.65 -4.96
N LEU A 51 8.35 -7.34 -3.88
CA LEU A 51 8.69 -7.85 -2.55
C LEU A 51 8.54 -9.38 -2.45
N VAL A 52 7.59 -9.97 -3.17
CA VAL A 52 7.51 -11.45 -3.31
C VAL A 52 8.69 -11.98 -4.12
N GLU A 53 9.07 -11.32 -5.22
CA GLU A 53 10.22 -11.71 -6.06
C GLU A 53 11.53 -11.71 -5.26
N GLU A 54 11.69 -10.77 -4.32
CA GLU A 54 12.83 -10.70 -3.38
C GLU A 54 12.71 -11.66 -2.19
N GLY A 55 11.71 -12.54 -2.17
CA GLY A 55 11.60 -13.64 -1.21
C GLY A 55 10.85 -13.32 0.08
N HIS A 56 10.12 -12.20 0.17
CA HIS A 56 9.29 -11.88 1.33
C HIS A 56 7.91 -12.56 1.29
N ASN A 57 7.30 -12.75 2.47
CA ASN A 57 5.93 -13.24 2.58
C ASN A 57 4.96 -12.05 2.53
N VAL A 58 4.41 -11.79 1.34
CA VAL A 58 3.56 -10.63 1.09
C VAL A 58 2.09 -11.03 1.02
N THR A 59 1.26 -10.29 1.75
CA THR A 59 -0.20 -10.33 1.66
C THR A 59 -0.72 -8.95 1.24
N THR A 60 -1.55 -8.90 0.22
CA THR A 60 -2.24 -7.69 -0.21
C THR A 60 -3.69 -7.70 0.26
N LEU A 61 -4.04 -6.71 1.07
CA LEU A 61 -5.41 -6.40 1.46
C LEU A 61 -6.05 -5.52 0.38
N ILE A 62 -7.12 -6.03 -0.23
CA ILE A 62 -7.77 -5.47 -1.41
C ILE A 62 -9.24 -5.14 -1.08
N PRO A 63 -9.52 -3.96 -0.53
CA PRO A 63 -10.86 -3.41 -0.51
C PRO A 63 -11.32 -3.10 -1.93
N ILE A 64 -12.42 -3.72 -2.36
CA ILE A 64 -12.98 -3.47 -3.68
C ILE A 64 -13.76 -2.14 -3.62
N MET A 65 -13.41 -1.18 -4.48
CA MET A 65 -14.20 0.04 -4.69
C MET A 65 -14.83 0.03 -6.09
N ASP A 66 -14.00 -0.05 -7.13
CA ASP A 66 -14.41 -0.33 -8.50
C ASP A 66 -14.12 -1.80 -8.85
N PRO A 67 -15.15 -2.65 -9.02
CA PRO A 67 -14.97 -4.05 -9.39
C PRO A 67 -14.26 -4.28 -10.73
N ARG A 68 -14.23 -3.28 -11.62
CA ARG A 68 -13.62 -3.36 -12.97
C ARG A 68 -12.12 -3.12 -12.95
N VAL A 69 -11.61 -2.45 -11.93
CA VAL A 69 -10.17 -2.22 -11.76
C VAL A 69 -9.48 -3.56 -11.52
N VAL A 70 -8.22 -3.71 -11.93
CA VAL A 70 -7.43 -4.92 -11.67
C VAL A 70 -6.78 -4.83 -10.29
N ASP A 71 -6.42 -5.97 -9.70
CA ASP A 71 -5.76 -6.00 -8.39
C ASP A 71 -4.36 -5.37 -8.42
N GLY A 72 -3.71 -5.41 -9.58
CA GLY A 72 -2.35 -4.90 -9.82
C GLY A 72 -1.22 -5.83 -9.34
N THR A 73 -1.52 -6.81 -8.49
CA THR A 73 -0.59 -7.86 -8.04
C THR A 73 -1.04 -9.22 -8.55
N GLU A 74 -0.07 -10.02 -9.01
CA GLU A 74 -0.28 -11.41 -9.44
C GLU A 74 0.36 -12.43 -8.48
N LYS A 75 1.32 -12.01 -7.64
CA LYS A 75 2.18 -12.92 -6.88
C LYS A 75 1.90 -12.97 -5.38
N SER A 76 1.36 -11.89 -4.81
CA SER A 76 1.08 -11.84 -3.37
C SER A 76 -0.14 -12.66 -2.97
N ASN A 77 -0.20 -13.07 -1.69
CA ASN A 77 -1.44 -13.58 -1.11
C ASN A 77 -2.49 -12.46 -1.09
N LYS A 78 -3.78 -12.79 -1.20
CA LYS A 78 -4.84 -11.78 -1.35
C LYS A 78 -5.92 -11.92 -0.30
N ILE A 79 -6.28 -10.81 0.34
CA ILE A 79 -7.45 -10.70 1.22
C ILE A 79 -8.40 -9.70 0.56
N TYR A 80 -9.59 -10.16 0.17
CA TYR A 80 -10.59 -9.28 -0.43
C TYR A 80 -11.61 -8.81 0.61
N ILE A 81 -12.03 -7.56 0.46
CA ILE A 81 -13.20 -7.01 1.15
C ILE A 81 -14.16 -6.52 0.08
N ASP A 82 -15.39 -7.04 0.09
CA ASP A 82 -16.41 -6.67 -0.89
C ASP A 82 -16.76 -5.20 -0.81
N ALA A 83 -17.07 -4.63 -1.96
CA ALA A 83 -17.45 -3.24 -2.08
C ALA A 83 -18.74 -2.92 -1.31
N ASP A 84 -18.79 -1.75 -0.69
CA ASP A 84 -20.06 -1.17 -0.25
C ASP A 84 -20.94 -0.95 -1.51
N PRO A 85 -22.22 -1.36 -1.50
CA PRO A 85 -23.08 -1.26 -2.69
C PRO A 85 -23.21 0.17 -3.24
N VAL A 86 -23.16 1.19 -2.37
CA VAL A 86 -23.22 2.61 -2.77
C VAL A 86 -21.92 3.02 -3.45
N VAL A 87 -20.77 2.53 -2.95
CA VAL A 87 -19.47 2.78 -3.57
C VAL A 87 -19.38 2.08 -4.92
N ALA A 88 -19.72 0.80 -5.00
CA ALA A 88 -19.73 0.05 -6.25
C ALA A 88 -20.65 0.71 -7.30
N HIS A 89 -21.84 1.17 -6.87
CA HIS A 89 -22.75 1.91 -7.74
C HIS A 89 -22.11 3.20 -8.24
N SER A 90 -21.47 3.99 -7.37
CA SER A 90 -20.82 5.26 -7.74
C SER A 90 -19.77 5.12 -8.84
N TYR A 91 -19.05 3.98 -8.89
CA TYR A 91 -18.08 3.68 -9.94
C TYR A 91 -18.73 3.08 -11.19
N THR A 92 -19.74 2.23 -11.05
CA THR A 92 -20.36 1.49 -12.17
C THR A 92 -21.44 2.29 -12.90
N SER A 93 -22.14 3.20 -12.23
CA SER A 93 -23.18 4.05 -12.80
C SER A 93 -22.63 5.26 -13.55
N ASN A 94 -21.44 5.73 -13.16
CA ASN A 94 -20.76 6.82 -13.81
C ASN A 94 -19.91 6.27 -14.95
N THR A 95 -20.27 6.61 -16.18
CA THR A 95 -19.37 6.50 -17.34
C THR A 95 -18.10 7.26 -16.97
N ALA A 96 -16.94 6.60 -17.07
CA ALA A 96 -15.63 7.10 -16.64
C ALA A 96 -15.58 8.63 -16.56
N ASN A 97 -15.64 9.17 -15.33
CA ASN A 97 -15.61 10.60 -15.13
C ASN A 97 -14.30 11.09 -15.75
N ASP A 98 -14.37 11.85 -16.84
CA ASP A 98 -13.22 12.52 -17.40
C ASP A 98 -12.71 13.53 -16.37
N MET A 99 -11.83 13.06 -15.49
CA MET A 99 -11.26 13.87 -14.43
C MET A 99 -10.44 15.03 -15.00
N PHE A 100 -9.93 14.91 -16.22
CA PHE A 100 -9.18 15.96 -16.90
C PHE A 100 -10.10 17.06 -17.45
N GLY A 101 -11.35 16.72 -17.78
CA GLY A 101 -12.40 17.68 -18.16
C GLY A 101 -12.96 18.48 -16.98
N LEU A 102 -12.67 18.09 -15.74
CA LEU A 102 -13.14 18.79 -14.55
C LEU A 102 -12.37 20.09 -14.34
N ARG A 103 -13.12 21.19 -14.13
CA ARG A 103 -12.54 22.48 -13.76
C ARG A 103 -12.12 22.46 -12.29
N MET A 104 -10.94 21.91 -12.00
CA MET A 104 -10.40 21.72 -10.65
C MET A 104 -10.14 23.03 -9.88
N PHE A 105 -10.00 24.15 -10.60
CA PHE A 105 -9.89 25.49 -10.00
C PHE A 105 -11.25 26.13 -9.65
N ASN A 106 -12.37 25.49 -10.01
CA ASN A 106 -13.68 25.94 -9.57
C ASN A 106 -13.95 25.37 -8.16
N PRO A 107 -14.14 26.22 -7.13
CA PRO A 107 -14.35 25.75 -5.76
C PRO A 107 -15.59 24.86 -5.61
N ILE A 108 -16.62 25.04 -6.45
CA ILE A 108 -17.82 24.19 -6.43
C ILE A 108 -17.46 22.75 -6.86
N THR A 109 -16.68 22.61 -7.92
CA THR A 109 -16.18 21.31 -8.38
C THR A 109 -15.33 20.64 -7.30
N THR A 110 -14.42 21.40 -6.69
CA THR A 110 -13.56 20.91 -5.62
C THR A 110 -14.38 20.42 -4.43
N LEU A 111 -15.34 21.22 -3.94
CA LEU A 111 -16.21 20.85 -2.82
C LEU A 111 -17.02 19.57 -3.11
N PHE A 112 -17.56 19.45 -4.33
CA PHE A 112 -18.29 18.26 -4.74
C PHE A 112 -17.41 17.02 -4.78
N LEU A 113 -16.23 17.11 -5.39
CA LEU A 113 -15.26 16.00 -5.45
C LEU A 113 -14.76 15.61 -4.05
N SER A 114 -14.47 16.59 -3.19
CA SER A 114 -14.10 16.32 -1.81
C SER A 114 -15.18 15.51 -1.09
N LYS A 115 -16.46 15.88 -1.25
CA LYS A 115 -17.57 15.14 -0.62
C LYS A 115 -17.76 13.75 -1.21
N LEU A 116 -17.55 13.61 -2.51
CA LEU A 116 -17.60 12.31 -3.20
C LEU A 116 -16.52 11.37 -2.65
N PHE A 117 -15.26 11.83 -2.60
CA PHE A 117 -14.15 11.03 -2.08
C PHE A 117 -14.29 10.73 -0.59
N GLU A 118 -14.75 11.70 0.22
CA GLU A 118 -15.08 11.46 1.64
C GLU A 118 -16.08 10.31 1.78
N THR A 119 -17.12 10.30 0.94
CA THR A 119 -18.16 9.26 0.97
C THR A 119 -17.60 7.90 0.52
N ILE A 120 -16.82 7.87 -0.55
CA ILE A 120 -16.23 6.64 -1.10
C ILE A 120 -15.24 6.01 -0.10
N ILE A 121 -14.29 6.81 0.39
CA ILE A 121 -13.26 6.36 1.32
C ILE A 121 -13.90 5.97 2.66
N GLY A 122 -14.76 6.84 3.22
CA GLY A 122 -15.39 6.60 4.51
C GLY A 122 -16.30 5.36 4.53
N ARG A 123 -17.07 5.12 3.46
CA ARG A 123 -17.91 3.91 3.36
C ARG A 123 -17.07 2.64 3.18
N THR A 124 -16.05 2.69 2.33
CA THR A 124 -15.13 1.56 2.14
C THR A 124 -14.46 1.18 3.46
N CYS A 125 -13.95 2.16 4.20
CA CYS A 125 -13.33 1.94 5.49
C CYS A 125 -14.32 1.37 6.52
N LYS A 126 -15.55 1.91 6.58
CA LYS A 126 -16.60 1.41 7.47
C LYS A 126 -17.00 -0.03 7.15
N LYS A 127 -17.09 -0.38 5.87
CA LYS A 127 -17.41 -1.74 5.41
C LYS A 127 -16.30 -2.71 5.83
N LEU A 128 -15.05 -2.32 5.61
CA LEU A 128 -13.87 -3.09 5.99
C LEU A 128 -13.76 -3.30 7.51
N LEU A 129 -13.91 -2.25 8.31
CA LEU A 129 -13.88 -2.34 9.78
C LEU A 129 -15.11 -3.07 10.35
N GLY A 130 -16.21 -3.13 9.59
CA GLY A 130 -17.42 -3.87 9.96
C GLY A 130 -17.34 -5.37 9.73
N GLU A 131 -16.31 -5.88 9.04
CA GLU A 131 -16.13 -7.31 8.84
C GLU A 131 -15.80 -8.02 10.17
N PRO A 132 -16.57 -9.04 10.59
CA PRO A 132 -16.40 -9.68 11.88
C PRO A 132 -14.98 -10.25 12.08
N GLY A 133 -14.35 -9.89 13.21
CA GLY A 133 -13.02 -10.38 13.57
C GLY A 133 -11.89 -9.90 12.66
N PHE A 134 -12.13 -8.90 11.80
CA PHE A 134 -11.16 -8.48 10.79
C PHE A 134 -9.86 -7.95 11.40
N ILE A 135 -9.95 -7.01 12.34
CA ILE A 135 -8.76 -6.43 12.99
C ILE A 135 -8.03 -7.48 13.82
N GLU A 136 -8.77 -8.34 14.52
CA GLU A 136 -8.21 -9.41 15.34
C GLU A 136 -7.40 -10.40 14.50
N ARG A 137 -7.92 -10.77 13.32
CA ARG A 137 -7.19 -11.63 12.36
C ARG A 137 -5.91 -10.96 11.88
N LEU A 138 -5.97 -9.70 11.43
CA LEU A 138 -4.77 -9.00 10.96
C LEU A 138 -3.73 -8.80 12.07
N LYS A 139 -4.18 -8.55 13.30
CA LYS A 139 -3.30 -8.41 14.46
C LYS A 139 -2.61 -9.73 14.83
N ALA A 140 -3.32 -10.86 14.72
CA ALA A 140 -2.76 -12.19 14.98
C ALA A 140 -1.69 -12.60 13.96
N GLU A 141 -1.65 -11.97 12.79
CA GLU A 141 -0.62 -12.23 11.78
C GLU A 141 0.75 -11.64 12.15
N GLU A 142 0.81 -10.64 13.05
CA GLU A 142 2.06 -10.01 13.51
C GLU A 142 2.99 -9.54 12.36
N TYR A 143 2.45 -8.75 11.42
CA TYR A 143 3.20 -8.23 10.28
C TYR A 143 4.42 -7.38 10.70
N ASP A 144 5.55 -7.62 10.02
CA ASP A 144 6.78 -6.84 10.21
C ASP A 144 6.64 -5.46 9.60
N VAL A 145 6.07 -5.39 8.40
CA VAL A 145 5.91 -4.16 7.64
C VAL A 145 4.48 -4.06 7.15
N PHE A 146 3.88 -2.87 7.29
CA PHE A 146 2.64 -2.52 6.63
C PHE A 146 2.88 -1.37 5.66
N ILE A 147 2.61 -1.59 4.37
CA ILE A 147 2.73 -0.58 3.32
C ILE A 147 1.32 -0.10 2.96
N VAL A 148 1.11 1.21 3.08
CA VAL A 148 -0.18 1.85 2.83
C VAL A 148 -0.04 2.94 1.80
N GLU A 149 -1.08 3.17 1.01
CA GLU A 149 -1.10 4.30 0.11
C GLU A 149 -1.60 5.56 0.82
N ASN A 150 -0.84 6.65 0.71
CA ASN A 150 -1.10 7.94 1.34
C ASN A 150 -2.45 8.56 0.93
N PHE A 151 -2.98 8.23 -0.24
CA PHE A 151 -4.27 8.74 -0.69
C PHE A 151 -5.44 8.19 0.13
N GLU A 152 -5.33 6.95 0.61
CA GLU A 152 -6.41 6.27 1.33
C GLU A 152 -6.02 6.09 2.80
N VAL A 153 -6.65 6.90 3.65
CA VAL A 153 -6.27 7.02 5.07
C VAL A 153 -6.74 5.85 5.95
N CYS A 154 -7.62 4.96 5.46
CA CYS A 154 -8.08 3.81 6.25
C CYS A 154 -6.94 2.84 6.53
N GLY A 155 -6.05 2.63 5.56
CA GLY A 155 -4.83 1.83 5.77
C GLY A 155 -3.99 2.32 6.94
N MET A 156 -3.78 3.64 7.05
CA MET A 156 -3.10 4.26 8.19
C MET A 156 -3.90 4.09 9.49
N GLY A 157 -5.23 4.21 9.47
CA GLY A 157 -6.04 3.95 10.66
C GLY A 157 -5.95 2.49 11.15
N ILE A 158 -5.84 1.53 10.24
CA ILE A 158 -5.68 0.10 10.55
C ILE A 158 -4.32 -0.17 11.18
N SER A 159 -3.25 0.52 10.74
CA SER A 159 -1.92 0.32 11.29
C SER A 159 -1.88 0.59 12.79
N GLU A 160 -2.63 1.58 13.27
CA GLU A 160 -2.75 1.85 14.71
C GLU A 160 -3.45 0.73 15.48
N ALA A 161 -4.38 0.00 14.85
CA ALA A 161 -5.08 -1.10 15.50
C ALA A 161 -4.22 -2.39 15.56
N ILE A 162 -3.47 -2.67 14.49
CA ILE A 162 -2.71 -3.92 14.33
C ILE A 162 -1.25 -3.80 14.78
N GLN A 163 -0.72 -2.57 14.93
CA GLN A 163 0.61 -2.25 15.44
C GLN A 163 1.74 -3.04 14.74
N PRO A 164 1.93 -2.86 13.41
CA PRO A 164 3.05 -3.48 12.71
C PRO A 164 4.38 -2.89 13.20
N LYS A 165 5.49 -3.63 13.05
CA LYS A 165 6.81 -3.14 13.52
C LYS A 165 7.28 -1.91 12.74
N ALA A 166 6.89 -1.80 11.47
CA ALA A 166 7.13 -0.64 10.63
C ALA A 166 5.91 -0.31 9.75
N LEU A 167 5.67 0.99 9.57
CA LEU A 167 4.67 1.53 8.65
C LEU A 167 5.39 2.30 7.53
N ILE A 168 5.04 2.02 6.29
CA ILE A 168 5.58 2.72 5.11
C ILE A 168 4.41 3.35 4.35
N GLY A 169 4.41 4.68 4.27
CA GLY A 169 3.51 5.42 3.39
C GLY A 169 4.06 5.50 1.97
N ALA A 170 3.25 5.12 0.99
CA ALA A 170 3.58 5.18 -0.43
C ALA A 170 2.61 6.12 -1.16
N ALA A 171 3.07 6.83 -2.19
CA ALA A 171 2.20 7.70 -2.98
C ALA A 171 2.38 7.38 -4.47
N SER A 172 1.30 6.95 -5.15
CA SER A 172 1.29 6.78 -6.60
C SER A 172 1.36 8.10 -7.38
N THR A 173 1.16 9.23 -6.69
CA THR A 173 1.20 10.59 -7.24
C THR A 173 2.18 11.47 -6.47
N CYS A 174 1.68 12.39 -5.65
CA CYS A 174 2.47 13.28 -4.80
C CYS A 174 1.94 13.26 -3.37
N LEU A 175 2.70 13.87 -2.45
CA LEU A 175 2.20 14.12 -1.10
C LEU A 175 1.08 15.16 -1.16
N TYR A 176 0.01 14.92 -0.39
CA TYR A 176 -1.08 15.88 -0.20
C TYR A 176 -0.72 16.89 0.89
N ALA A 177 -1.35 18.06 0.87
CA ALA A 177 -0.95 19.24 1.65
C ALA A 177 -0.53 18.96 3.12
N PHE A 178 -1.37 18.23 3.88
CA PHE A 178 -1.12 17.91 5.29
C PHE A 178 0.02 16.88 5.47
N GLN A 179 0.25 16.02 4.48
CA GLN A 179 1.22 14.93 4.53
C GLN A 179 2.66 15.41 4.50
N PHE A 180 2.93 16.60 3.95
CA PHE A 180 4.25 17.19 4.01
C PHE A 180 4.72 17.35 5.45
N GLU A 181 3.84 17.81 6.34
CA GLU A 181 4.15 17.94 7.77
C GLU A 181 4.29 16.57 8.43
N ASP A 182 3.34 15.66 8.18
CA ASP A 182 3.33 14.31 8.76
C ASP A 182 4.60 13.50 8.42
N PHE A 183 5.11 13.65 7.18
CA PHE A 183 6.32 12.96 6.73
C PHE A 183 7.60 13.80 6.92
N GLY A 184 7.51 15.00 7.50
CA GLY A 184 8.67 15.90 7.68
C GLY A 184 9.30 16.36 6.35
N VAL A 185 8.54 16.37 5.26
CA VAL A 185 8.99 16.79 3.94
C VAL A 185 8.74 18.30 3.79
N PRO A 186 9.77 19.11 3.45
CA PRO A 186 9.57 20.55 3.27
C PRO A 186 8.62 20.83 2.11
N GLN A 187 7.63 21.70 2.35
CA GLN A 187 6.75 22.17 1.29
C GLN A 187 7.53 23.03 0.30
N ALA A 188 7.36 22.76 -0.99
CA ALA A 188 7.85 23.64 -2.05
C ALA A 188 6.95 24.88 -2.16
N LEU A 189 7.09 25.81 -1.21
CA LEU A 189 6.26 27.02 -1.10
C LEU A 189 6.47 28.01 -2.26
N SER A 190 7.46 27.81 -3.13
CA SER A 190 7.75 28.69 -4.26
C SER A 190 7.33 28.09 -5.60
N HIS A 191 6.35 28.72 -6.23
CA HIS A 191 6.07 28.56 -7.64
C HIS A 191 7.16 29.29 -8.45
N ARG A 192 7.86 28.58 -9.34
CA ARG A 192 8.75 29.20 -10.34
C ARG A 192 8.01 29.21 -11.69
N PRO A 193 7.26 30.27 -12.02
CA PRO A 193 6.65 30.38 -13.33
C PRO A 193 7.75 30.45 -14.38
N SER A 194 7.64 29.63 -15.42
CA SER A 194 8.37 29.77 -16.68
C SER A 194 7.76 30.88 -17.52
#